data_AF-A0A364N5G9-F1
#
_entry.id   AF-A0A364N5G9-F1
#
_cell.length_a   1.000
_cell.length_b   1.000
_cell.length_c   1.000
_cell.angle_alpha   90.00
_cell.angle_beta   90.00
_cell.angle_gamma   90.00
#
_symmetry.space_group_name_H-M   'P 1'
#
loop_
_entity.id
_entity.type
_entity.pdbx_description
1 polymer ?
#
loop_
_entity_poly.entity_id
_entity_poly.type
_entity_poly.pdbx_seq_one_letter_code
_entity_poly.pdbx_strand_id
1 'polypeptide(L)'
;MAQSQQRILDSHIHLWPQTATSPTDHGWMQAGHFLAKQHGISDYLSIATPPPTGFIYVETDRYLPSPAPPSDITPTSSSADIKQGLAQWAKQPLEEVRFLGRIAECQPADGDGFSTAGQAAKMKGCVIYAPFHLPTPVFQAYLEMAEEVAGPALWGRVVGFRYLLQGKGEGVVAGMLERDQASWVSNLGMLRRGRGGRGWCFDVGVDVQRDGYGPMEAVGRLIERVRERERREGVGEGKGVRFVLNHLAKHPLTPSPPTTPNPTWLTALSAFKPDPLIFMKFSGAFNEFTTPTPEDVPTLLTALEPLLDHVFHCFPNRVMFGSDWPVCNVGGPKGEAGNWTLWREVVEAYLEGKGMSAEVREGVWWRVAEVAYGVEV
;
A
#
# COMPACT_ATOMS: atom_id res chain seq x y z
N MET A 1 -11.96 18.26 28.17
CA MET A 1 -11.89 16.79 28.31
C MET A 1 -10.49 16.39 27.90
N ALA A 2 -9.77 15.63 28.72
CA ALA A 2 -8.44 15.16 28.34
C ALA A 2 -8.58 14.34 27.05
N GLN A 3 -7.85 14.71 25.99
CA GLN A 3 -7.75 13.88 24.79
C GLN A 3 -7.30 12.48 25.23
N SER A 4 -8.20 11.50 25.22
CA SER A 4 -7.79 10.10 25.28
C SER A 4 -6.73 9.92 24.21
N GLN A 5 -5.56 9.43 24.59
CA GLN A 5 -4.42 9.24 23.68
C GLN A 5 -4.94 8.49 22.44
N GLN A 6 -5.06 9.20 21.32
CA GLN A 6 -5.71 8.69 20.12
C GLN A 6 -4.91 7.49 19.62
N ARG A 7 -5.50 6.30 19.68
CA ARG A 7 -4.91 5.08 19.12
C ARG A 7 -4.88 5.24 17.61
N ILE A 8 -3.69 5.15 17.02
CA ILE A 8 -3.47 5.28 15.57
C ILE A 8 -2.74 4.03 15.09
N LEU A 9 -3.31 3.35 14.10
CA LEU A 9 -2.61 2.39 13.25
C LEU A 9 -2.38 3.07 11.90
N ASP A 10 -1.15 3.46 11.63
CA ASP A 10 -0.78 4.03 10.34
C ASP A 10 -0.72 2.92 9.29
N SER A 11 -1.75 2.82 8.44
CA SER A 11 -1.89 1.70 7.50
C SER A 11 -0.93 1.76 6.32
N HIS A 12 -0.13 2.82 6.20
CA HIS A 12 0.74 3.00 5.05
C HIS A 12 1.96 3.85 5.37
N ILE A 13 3.07 3.18 5.67
CA ILE A 13 4.39 3.81 5.69
C ILE A 13 5.39 3.02 4.84
N HIS A 14 6.45 3.70 4.45
CA HIS A 14 7.59 3.17 3.75
C HIS A 14 8.84 3.36 4.60
N LEU A 15 9.70 2.34 4.65
CA LEU A 15 10.97 2.36 5.35
C LEU A 15 12.05 1.79 4.42
N TRP A 16 13.25 2.32 4.49
CA TRP A 16 14.41 1.72 3.83
C TRP A 16 15.72 2.07 4.56
N PRO A 17 16.66 1.11 4.64
CA PRO A 17 17.93 1.31 5.30
C PRO A 17 18.87 2.21 4.48
N GLN A 18 19.93 2.70 5.10
CA GLN A 18 20.99 3.49 4.45
C GLN A 18 21.67 2.72 3.30
N THR A 19 21.66 1.39 3.34
CA THR A 19 22.21 0.53 2.28
C THR A 19 21.30 0.42 1.06
N ALA A 20 20.15 1.10 1.06
CA ALA A 20 19.08 1.00 0.08
C ALA A 20 18.65 2.40 -0.38
N THR A 21 19.59 3.25 -0.73
CA THR A 21 19.34 4.67 -1.05
C THR A 21 19.91 5.06 -2.42
N SER A 22 20.04 4.10 -3.34
CA SER A 22 20.67 4.31 -4.65
C SER A 22 19.78 3.85 -5.81
N PRO A 23 20.04 4.30 -7.05
CA PRO A 23 19.29 3.86 -8.24
C PRO A 23 19.35 2.36 -8.51
N THR A 24 20.37 1.64 -7.99
CA THR A 24 20.48 0.18 -8.14
C THR A 24 19.64 -0.59 -7.12
N ASP A 25 19.14 0.11 -6.09
CA ASP A 25 18.31 -0.44 -5.02
C ASP A 25 16.84 -0.10 -5.26
N HIS A 26 16.58 1.11 -5.77
CA HIS A 26 15.28 1.65 -6.13
C HIS A 26 15.38 2.35 -7.50
N GLY A 27 14.68 1.84 -8.51
CA GLY A 27 14.77 2.40 -9.87
C GLY A 27 14.26 3.85 -10.00
N TRP A 28 13.44 4.28 -9.03
CA TRP A 28 12.92 5.64 -8.97
C TRP A 28 13.83 6.61 -8.20
N MET A 29 14.78 6.13 -7.40
CA MET A 29 15.70 7.00 -6.66
C MET A 29 16.79 7.53 -7.59
N GLN A 30 16.95 8.85 -7.63
CA GLN A 30 18.04 9.51 -8.34
C GLN A 30 19.05 10.09 -7.35
N ALA A 31 20.32 10.21 -7.76
CA ALA A 31 21.35 10.83 -6.94
C ALA A 31 20.96 12.28 -6.59
N GLY A 32 21.00 12.63 -5.30
CA GLY A 32 20.62 13.96 -4.81
C GLY A 32 19.11 14.14 -4.58
N HIS A 33 18.27 13.14 -4.87
CA HIS A 33 16.87 13.16 -4.47
C HIS A 33 16.77 13.19 -2.94
N PHE A 34 15.92 14.03 -2.36
CA PHE A 34 15.89 14.25 -0.90
C PHE A 34 15.45 13.01 -0.10
N LEU A 35 14.69 12.11 -0.72
CA LEU A 35 14.34 10.79 -0.18
C LEU A 35 15.45 9.73 -0.34
N ALA A 36 16.53 10.01 -1.09
CA ALA A 36 17.65 9.09 -1.29
C ALA A 36 18.62 9.10 -0.09
N LYS A 37 18.06 8.86 1.10
CA LYS A 37 18.74 8.73 2.39
C LYS A 37 17.97 7.72 3.26
N GLN A 38 18.53 7.31 4.38
CA GLN A 38 17.83 6.42 5.31
C GLN A 38 16.49 7.01 5.75
N HIS A 39 15.45 6.18 5.77
CA HIS A 39 14.17 6.48 6.41
C HIS A 39 13.77 5.28 7.27
N GLY A 40 14.14 5.31 8.56
CA GLY A 40 13.90 4.24 9.52
C GLY A 40 12.78 4.54 10.52
N ILE A 41 12.52 3.57 11.41
CA ILE A 41 11.50 3.69 12.46
C ILE A 41 11.83 4.83 13.43
N SER A 42 13.10 5.05 13.75
CA SER A 42 13.55 6.16 14.59
C SER A 42 13.18 7.51 13.98
N ASP A 43 13.41 7.67 12.67
CA ASP A 43 13.11 8.92 11.96
C ASP A 43 11.59 9.16 11.94
N TYR A 44 10.81 8.12 11.60
CA TYR A 44 9.35 8.17 11.61
C TYR A 44 8.77 8.55 12.98
N LEU A 45 9.23 7.92 14.06
CA LEU A 45 8.72 8.21 15.41
C LEU A 45 9.16 9.56 15.94
N SER A 46 10.22 10.17 15.38
CA SER A 46 10.65 11.51 15.76
C SER A 46 9.74 12.62 15.22
N ILE A 47 8.98 12.34 14.15
CA ILE A 47 8.07 13.29 13.50
C ILE A 47 6.59 13.00 13.80
N ALA A 48 6.23 11.75 14.08
CA ALA A 48 4.85 11.35 14.27
C ALA A 48 4.35 11.72 15.68
N THR A 49 3.52 12.75 15.79
CA THR A 49 3.03 13.29 17.07
C THR A 49 1.48 13.34 17.11
N PRO A 50 0.80 12.63 18.05
CA PRO A 50 1.38 11.67 18.98
C PRO A 50 1.94 10.45 18.23
N PRO A 51 2.91 9.72 18.81
CA PRO A 51 3.43 8.52 18.19
C PRO A 51 2.32 7.50 17.94
N PRO A 52 2.24 6.90 16.76
CA PRO A 52 1.24 5.89 16.45
C PRO A 52 1.42 4.66 17.33
N THR A 53 0.32 3.95 17.57
CA THR A 53 0.34 2.70 18.33
C THR A 53 1.07 1.61 17.56
N GLY A 54 0.93 1.61 16.23
CA GLY A 54 1.73 0.81 15.30
C GLY A 54 1.54 1.27 13.86
N PHE A 55 2.16 0.57 12.93
CA PHE A 55 2.05 0.84 11.50
C PHE A 55 2.04 -0.45 10.68
N ILE A 56 1.54 -0.34 9.45
CA ILE A 56 1.70 -1.31 8.38
C ILE A 56 2.75 -0.78 7.42
N TYR A 57 3.83 -1.55 7.28
CA TYR A 57 4.83 -1.30 6.26
C TYR A 57 4.29 -1.66 4.88
N VAL A 58 4.62 -0.89 3.86
CA VAL A 58 4.31 -1.20 2.46
C VAL A 58 5.60 -1.17 1.64
N GLU A 59 5.79 -2.15 0.75
CA GLU A 59 6.95 -2.28 -0.16
C GLU A 59 7.27 -0.97 -0.90
N THR A 60 8.52 -0.80 -1.30
CA THR A 60 9.06 0.51 -1.70
C THR A 60 9.42 0.61 -3.19
N ASP A 61 8.87 -0.26 -4.03
CA ASP A 61 9.17 -0.37 -5.47
C ASP A 61 10.66 -0.58 -5.71
N ARG A 62 11.19 -1.62 -5.05
CA ARG A 62 12.59 -2.06 -5.17
C ARG A 62 12.92 -2.38 -6.62
N TYR A 63 14.15 -2.04 -7.03
CA TYR A 63 14.58 -2.17 -8.42
C TYR A 63 14.41 -3.60 -8.96
N LEU A 64 13.86 -3.69 -10.17
CA LEU A 64 13.86 -4.89 -11.00
C LEU A 64 14.59 -4.57 -12.31
N PRO A 65 15.44 -5.48 -12.82
CA PRO A 65 16.21 -5.24 -14.05
C PRO A 65 15.32 -5.23 -15.30
N SER A 66 14.12 -5.81 -15.21
CA SER A 66 13.14 -5.91 -16.31
C SER A 66 11.73 -6.15 -15.74
N PRO A 67 10.66 -5.82 -16.49
CA PRO A 67 9.28 -6.08 -16.05
C PRO A 67 8.94 -7.56 -15.82
N ALA A 68 9.68 -8.48 -16.44
CA ALA A 68 9.52 -9.92 -16.29
C ALA A 68 10.90 -10.58 -16.14
N PRO A 69 10.99 -11.75 -15.47
CA PRO A 69 12.24 -12.48 -15.36
C PRO A 69 12.75 -12.95 -16.74
N PRO A 70 14.04 -13.34 -16.85
CA PRO A 70 14.62 -13.92 -18.06
C PRO A 70 13.72 -15.00 -18.71
N SER A 71 13.69 -15.03 -20.05
CA SER A 71 12.74 -15.84 -20.83
C SER A 71 12.97 -17.36 -20.76
N ASP A 72 14.12 -17.79 -20.24
CA ASP A 72 14.47 -19.17 -19.94
C ASP A 72 13.80 -19.68 -18.64
N ILE A 73 13.28 -18.78 -17.81
CA ILE A 73 12.46 -19.13 -16.63
C ILE A 73 11.03 -19.37 -17.11
N THR A 74 10.73 -20.62 -17.39
CA THR A 74 9.41 -21.05 -17.87
C THR A 74 8.61 -21.75 -16.77
N PRO A 75 7.28 -21.84 -16.88
CA PRO A 75 6.46 -22.59 -15.93
C PRO A 75 6.77 -24.11 -15.90
N THR A 76 7.47 -24.60 -16.92
CA THR A 76 7.87 -26.01 -17.08
C THR A 76 9.29 -26.29 -16.60
N SER A 77 10.06 -25.26 -16.24
CA SER A 77 11.40 -25.41 -15.68
C SER A 77 11.35 -26.07 -14.30
N SER A 78 12.47 -26.64 -13.83
CA SER A 78 12.50 -27.22 -12.49
C SER A 78 12.32 -26.13 -11.41
N SER A 79 11.78 -26.48 -10.24
CA SER A 79 11.62 -25.51 -9.14
C SER A 79 12.94 -24.84 -8.76
N ALA A 80 14.06 -25.59 -8.81
CA ALA A 80 15.39 -25.06 -8.54
C ALA A 80 15.83 -24.01 -9.56
N ASP A 81 15.63 -24.26 -10.85
CA ASP A 81 16.00 -23.31 -11.92
C ASP A 81 15.14 -22.05 -11.85
N ILE A 82 13.83 -22.20 -11.59
CA ILE A 82 12.91 -21.07 -11.40
C ILE A 82 13.39 -20.21 -10.22
N LYS A 83 13.66 -20.82 -9.06
CA LYS A 83 14.13 -20.08 -7.88
C LYS A 83 15.46 -19.39 -8.13
N GLN A 84 16.42 -20.04 -8.78
CA GLN A 84 17.71 -19.44 -9.11
C GLN A 84 17.56 -18.19 -9.99
N GLY A 85 16.76 -18.30 -11.05
CA GLY A 85 16.51 -17.18 -11.96
C GLY A 85 15.76 -16.02 -11.29
N LEU A 86 14.75 -16.34 -10.48
CA LEU A 86 14.00 -15.35 -9.69
C LEU A 86 14.87 -14.66 -8.63
N ALA A 87 15.79 -15.37 -7.98
CA ALA A 87 16.67 -14.79 -6.97
C ALA A 87 17.57 -13.68 -7.56
N GLN A 88 18.00 -13.83 -8.81
CA GLN A 88 18.78 -12.81 -9.51
C GLN A 88 17.89 -11.64 -9.95
N TRP A 89 16.75 -11.93 -10.57
CA TRP A 89 15.83 -10.92 -11.08
C TRP A 89 15.19 -10.07 -9.96
N ALA A 90 14.72 -10.72 -8.90
CA ALA A 90 14.07 -10.07 -7.76
C ALA A 90 15.04 -9.82 -6.58
N LYS A 91 16.33 -9.67 -6.85
CA LYS A 91 17.35 -9.46 -5.81
C LYS A 91 16.97 -8.34 -4.84
N GLN A 92 16.61 -7.16 -5.35
CA GLN A 92 16.35 -6.00 -4.50
C GLN A 92 15.03 -6.09 -3.71
N PRO A 93 13.92 -6.62 -4.27
CA PRO A 93 12.76 -7.01 -3.47
C PRO A 93 13.12 -7.98 -2.33
N LEU A 94 13.98 -8.97 -2.57
CA LEU A 94 14.39 -9.92 -1.52
C LEU A 94 15.32 -9.27 -0.47
N GLU A 95 16.15 -8.29 -0.84
CA GLU A 95 16.91 -7.50 0.14
C GLU A 95 16.00 -6.66 1.05
N GLU A 96 14.88 -6.15 0.52
CA GLU A 96 13.87 -5.48 1.34
C GLU A 96 13.24 -6.45 2.35
N VAL A 97 12.91 -7.68 1.92
CA VAL A 97 12.42 -8.72 2.84
C VAL A 97 13.45 -9.03 3.94
N ARG A 98 14.75 -9.09 3.63
CA ARG A 98 15.81 -9.28 4.65
C ARG A 98 15.90 -8.13 5.65
N PHE A 99 15.74 -6.89 5.17
CA PHE A 99 15.67 -5.71 6.04
C PHE A 99 14.47 -5.78 6.99
N LEU A 100 13.30 -6.14 6.49
CA LEU A 100 12.11 -6.34 7.33
C LEU A 100 12.29 -7.52 8.30
N GLY A 101 13.05 -8.55 7.91
CA GLY A 101 13.41 -9.69 8.77
C GLY A 101 14.13 -9.22 10.02
N ARG A 102 15.14 -8.36 9.86
CA ARG A 102 15.87 -7.74 10.97
C ARG A 102 14.97 -6.92 11.90
N ILE A 103 14.00 -6.19 11.35
CA ILE A 103 12.97 -5.52 12.16
C ILE A 103 12.15 -6.53 12.95
N ALA A 104 11.61 -7.56 12.29
CA ALA A 104 10.74 -8.56 12.94
C ALA A 104 11.46 -9.34 14.06
N GLU A 105 12.75 -9.60 13.89
CA GLU A 105 13.62 -10.32 14.82
C GLU A 105 14.27 -9.41 15.87
N CYS A 106 14.08 -8.09 15.78
CA CYS A 106 14.71 -7.09 16.64
C CYS A 106 16.26 -7.16 16.62
N GLN A 107 16.84 -7.39 15.44
CA GLN A 107 18.28 -7.49 15.22
C GLN A 107 18.75 -6.40 14.23
N PRO A 108 18.82 -5.12 14.65
CA PRO A 108 19.21 -4.04 13.75
C PRO A 108 20.64 -4.19 13.26
N ALA A 109 20.86 -3.93 11.98
CA ALA A 109 22.18 -3.67 11.42
C ALA A 109 22.46 -2.16 11.37
N ASP A 110 23.74 -1.79 11.26
CA ASP A 110 24.15 -0.41 11.03
C ASP A 110 23.46 0.14 9.78
N GLY A 111 22.78 1.27 9.92
CA GLY A 111 22.02 1.87 8.82
C GLY A 111 20.60 1.33 8.64
N ASP A 112 20.03 0.54 9.55
CA ASP A 112 18.61 0.14 9.48
C ASP A 112 17.62 1.20 10.01
N GLY A 113 18.08 2.12 10.87
CA GLY A 113 17.27 3.22 11.37
C GLY A 113 16.26 2.82 12.44
N PHE A 114 16.54 1.77 13.21
CA PHE A 114 15.86 1.43 14.47
C PHE A 114 16.88 0.82 15.45
N SER A 115 16.62 0.91 16.76
CA SER A 115 17.59 0.49 17.79
C SER A 115 16.99 -0.27 18.97
N THR A 116 15.66 -0.36 19.07
CA THR A 116 15.01 -1.01 20.22
C THR A 116 13.91 -1.99 19.80
N ALA A 117 13.68 -3.01 20.63
CA ALA A 117 12.55 -3.93 20.46
C ALA A 117 11.20 -3.20 20.50
N GLY A 118 11.08 -2.11 21.26
CA GLY A 118 9.88 -1.28 21.32
C GLY A 118 9.57 -0.59 19.98
N GLN A 119 10.59 -0.10 19.27
CA GLN A 119 10.43 0.44 17.91
C GLN A 119 10.06 -0.67 16.92
N ALA A 120 10.76 -1.79 16.93
CA ALA A 120 10.47 -2.94 16.06
C ALA A 120 9.06 -3.50 16.26
N ALA A 121 8.54 -3.49 17.50
CA ALA A 121 7.19 -3.91 17.83
C ALA A 121 6.08 -2.99 17.25
N LYS A 122 6.44 -1.78 16.80
CA LYS A 122 5.50 -0.87 16.11
C LYS A 122 5.11 -1.38 14.72
N MET A 123 5.95 -2.20 14.07
CA MET A 123 5.58 -2.86 12.82
C MET A 123 4.60 -4.00 13.09
N LYS A 124 3.31 -3.72 12.94
CA LYS A 124 2.20 -4.66 13.20
C LYS A 124 1.97 -5.62 12.04
N GLY A 125 2.32 -5.19 10.83
CA GLY A 125 2.32 -6.03 9.64
C GLY A 125 3.13 -5.39 8.51
N CYS A 126 3.40 -6.17 7.48
CA CYS A 126 4.01 -5.70 6.24
C CYS A 126 3.28 -6.21 5.00
N VAL A 127 3.17 -5.33 4.00
CA VAL A 127 2.75 -5.60 2.64
C VAL A 127 4.01 -5.64 1.79
N ILE A 128 4.41 -6.82 1.32
CA ILE A 128 5.66 -7.00 0.56
C ILE A 128 5.41 -7.11 -0.96
N TYR A 129 6.45 -6.97 -1.77
CA TYR A 129 6.32 -7.13 -3.22
C TYR A 129 5.94 -8.58 -3.60
N ALA A 130 5.09 -8.75 -4.63
CA ALA A 130 4.98 -10.03 -5.35
C ALA A 130 4.63 -9.86 -6.84
N PRO A 131 5.14 -10.72 -7.74
CA PRO A 131 5.01 -10.55 -9.19
C PRO A 131 3.76 -11.26 -9.75
N PHE A 132 2.57 -10.72 -9.45
CA PHE A 132 1.27 -11.35 -9.75
C PHE A 132 0.99 -11.62 -11.24
N HIS A 133 1.66 -10.92 -12.15
CA HIS A 133 1.53 -11.13 -13.60
C HIS A 133 2.20 -12.42 -14.09
N LEU A 134 3.13 -12.98 -13.32
CA LEU A 134 3.86 -14.18 -13.73
C LEU A 134 2.97 -15.43 -13.73
N PRO A 135 3.26 -16.43 -14.58
CA PRO A 135 2.57 -17.71 -14.55
C PRO A 135 2.53 -18.31 -13.15
N THR A 136 1.42 -18.93 -12.77
CA THR A 136 1.20 -19.40 -11.38
C THR A 136 2.33 -20.27 -10.81
N PRO A 137 2.95 -21.23 -11.53
CA PRO A 137 4.08 -21.98 -10.98
C PRO A 137 5.29 -21.11 -10.63
N VAL A 138 5.56 -20.07 -11.44
CA VAL A 138 6.67 -19.13 -11.21
C VAL A 138 6.35 -18.19 -10.04
N PHE A 139 5.11 -17.71 -9.95
CA PHE A 139 4.62 -16.93 -8.81
C PHE A 139 4.71 -17.72 -7.50
N GLN A 140 4.33 -19.00 -7.51
CA GLN A 140 4.45 -19.89 -6.34
C GLN A 140 5.90 -20.05 -5.89
N ALA A 141 6.82 -20.31 -6.83
CA ALA A 141 8.24 -20.39 -6.52
C ALA A 141 8.79 -19.07 -5.94
N TYR A 142 8.30 -17.91 -6.41
CA TYR A 142 8.63 -16.62 -5.80
C TYR A 142 8.14 -16.53 -4.35
N LEU A 143 6.88 -16.91 -4.08
CA LEU A 143 6.34 -16.86 -2.72
C LEU A 143 7.10 -17.78 -1.75
N GLU A 144 7.45 -18.99 -2.19
CA GLU A 144 8.28 -19.90 -1.38
C GLU A 144 9.64 -19.27 -1.06
N MET A 145 10.29 -18.67 -2.05
CA MET A 145 11.58 -17.99 -1.85
C MET A 145 11.42 -16.77 -0.92
N ALA A 146 10.35 -15.99 -1.05
CA ALA A 146 10.08 -14.86 -0.17
C ALA A 146 9.83 -15.32 1.28
N GLU A 147 9.12 -16.43 1.47
CA GLU A 147 8.90 -17.06 2.79
C GLU A 147 10.22 -17.57 3.41
N GLU A 148 11.05 -18.26 2.62
CA GLU A 148 12.37 -18.72 3.03
C GLU A 148 13.28 -17.56 3.46
N VAL A 149 13.29 -16.45 2.70
CA VAL A 149 14.09 -15.26 3.00
C VAL A 149 13.52 -14.48 4.20
N ALA A 150 12.19 -14.42 4.35
CA ALA A 150 11.54 -13.74 5.46
C ALA A 150 11.80 -14.46 6.79
N GLY A 151 11.87 -15.79 6.77
CA GLY A 151 11.89 -16.59 7.98
C GLY A 151 10.57 -16.49 8.77
N PRO A 152 10.40 -17.31 9.82
CA PRO A 152 9.13 -17.43 10.53
C PRO A 152 8.69 -16.14 11.24
N ALA A 153 9.65 -15.34 11.73
CA ALA A 153 9.37 -14.11 12.46
C ALA A 153 8.71 -13.04 11.57
N LEU A 154 9.27 -12.78 10.38
CA LEU A 154 8.69 -11.83 9.44
C LEU A 154 7.50 -12.42 8.69
N TRP A 155 7.56 -13.67 8.24
CA TRP A 155 6.43 -14.27 7.51
C TRP A 155 5.16 -14.29 8.35
N GLY A 156 5.31 -14.47 9.67
CA GLY A 156 4.24 -14.31 10.66
C GLY A 156 3.61 -12.91 10.71
N ARG A 157 4.27 -11.88 10.16
CA ARG A 157 3.80 -10.49 10.07
C ARG A 157 3.47 -10.03 8.65
N VAL A 158 3.66 -10.88 7.62
CA VAL A 158 3.20 -10.55 6.26
C VAL A 158 1.67 -10.58 6.24
N VAL A 159 1.07 -9.43 5.95
CA VAL A 159 -0.39 -9.22 5.94
C VAL A 159 -0.95 -9.04 4.53
N GLY A 160 -0.08 -8.80 3.56
CA GLY A 160 -0.48 -8.54 2.20
C GLY A 160 0.68 -8.51 1.23
N PHE A 161 0.32 -8.28 -0.02
CA PHE A 161 1.28 -8.06 -1.09
C PHE A 161 0.86 -6.87 -1.95
N ARG A 162 1.86 -6.27 -2.60
CA ARG A 162 1.64 -5.23 -3.60
C ARG A 162 2.41 -5.55 -4.87
N TYR A 163 1.78 -5.23 -5.99
CA TYR A 163 2.45 -5.03 -7.26
C TYR A 163 2.02 -3.66 -7.75
N LEU A 164 2.99 -2.79 -8.00
CA LEU A 164 2.71 -1.40 -8.32
C LEU A 164 2.00 -1.30 -9.68
N LEU A 165 0.73 -0.87 -9.71
CA LEU A 165 -0.09 -0.64 -10.91
C LEU A 165 -0.18 0.86 -11.26
N GLN A 166 0.81 1.64 -10.83
CA GLN A 166 0.90 3.09 -11.02
C GLN A 166 2.19 3.48 -11.72
N GLY A 167 2.16 4.64 -12.39
CA GLY A 167 3.30 5.27 -13.04
C GLY A 167 3.82 4.49 -14.24
N LYS A 168 2.99 3.64 -14.86
CA LYS A 168 3.38 2.79 -15.99
C LYS A 168 3.08 3.40 -17.36
N GLY A 169 2.33 4.50 -17.39
CA GLY A 169 1.84 5.13 -18.61
C GLY A 169 0.44 4.65 -19.01
N GLU A 170 -0.23 5.48 -19.81
CA GLU A 170 -1.59 5.25 -20.27
C GLU A 170 -1.73 3.92 -21.02
N GLY A 171 -2.77 3.16 -20.69
CA GLY A 171 -3.09 1.86 -21.32
C GLY A 171 -2.22 0.68 -20.90
N VAL A 172 -1.04 0.90 -20.28
CA VAL A 172 -0.10 -0.18 -19.95
C VAL A 172 -0.67 -1.14 -18.91
N VAL A 173 -1.30 -0.62 -17.85
CA VAL A 173 -1.93 -1.45 -16.81
C VAL A 173 -3.08 -2.27 -17.39
N ALA A 174 -3.97 -1.64 -18.17
CA ALA A 174 -5.11 -2.33 -18.77
C ALA A 174 -4.65 -3.46 -19.70
N GLY A 175 -3.68 -3.20 -20.59
CA GLY A 175 -3.13 -4.21 -21.47
C GLY A 175 -2.40 -5.34 -20.74
N MET A 176 -1.74 -5.06 -19.61
CA MET A 176 -1.11 -6.09 -18.78
C MET A 176 -2.13 -6.99 -18.09
N LEU A 177 -3.17 -6.41 -17.47
CA LEU A 177 -4.21 -7.18 -16.80
C LEU A 177 -5.04 -8.01 -17.79
N GLU A 178 -5.23 -7.53 -19.01
CA GLU A 178 -5.91 -8.28 -20.07
C GLU A 178 -5.07 -9.45 -20.60
N ARG A 179 -3.81 -9.18 -20.97
CA ARG A 179 -2.90 -10.20 -21.53
C ARG A 179 -2.60 -11.32 -20.53
N ASP A 180 -2.36 -10.97 -19.27
CA ASP A 180 -1.91 -11.90 -18.23
C ASP A 180 -3.06 -12.30 -17.26
N GLN A 181 -4.32 -12.13 -17.69
CA GLN A 181 -5.52 -12.25 -16.84
C GLN A 181 -5.61 -13.55 -16.04
N ALA A 182 -5.30 -14.69 -16.68
CA ALA A 182 -5.38 -15.99 -16.03
C ALA A 182 -4.39 -16.11 -14.85
N SER A 183 -3.17 -15.61 -15.04
CA SER A 183 -2.15 -15.54 -13.98
C SER A 183 -2.62 -14.63 -12.85
N TRP A 184 -3.07 -13.41 -13.16
CA TRP A 184 -3.56 -12.45 -12.17
C TRP A 184 -4.68 -13.01 -11.31
N VAL A 185 -5.75 -13.52 -11.93
CA VAL A 185 -6.91 -14.08 -11.22
C VAL A 185 -6.49 -15.27 -10.35
N SER A 186 -5.55 -16.09 -10.83
CA SER A 186 -5.07 -17.25 -10.09
C SER A 186 -4.20 -16.89 -8.89
N ASN A 187 -3.22 -16.03 -9.12
CA ASN A 187 -2.26 -15.64 -8.11
C ASN A 187 -2.93 -14.79 -7.02
N LEU A 188 -3.86 -13.89 -7.38
CA LEU A 188 -4.67 -13.17 -6.40
C LEU A 188 -5.55 -14.12 -5.58
N GLY A 189 -6.20 -15.09 -6.24
CA GLY A 189 -7.03 -16.08 -5.56
C GLY A 189 -6.27 -16.92 -4.51
N MET A 190 -4.94 -17.03 -4.62
CA MET A 190 -4.11 -17.70 -3.60
C MET A 190 -4.03 -16.92 -2.28
N LEU A 191 -4.15 -15.59 -2.31
CA LEU A 191 -3.97 -14.74 -1.13
C LEU A 191 -4.96 -15.04 -0.02
N ARG A 192 -6.18 -15.47 -0.35
CA ARG A 192 -7.20 -15.81 0.65
C ARG A 192 -6.80 -16.96 1.59
N ARG A 193 -5.83 -17.79 1.18
CA ARG A 193 -5.30 -18.88 2.04
C ARG A 193 -4.49 -18.31 3.21
N GLY A 194 -3.75 -17.24 2.95
CA GLY A 194 -3.07 -16.41 3.93
C GLY A 194 -2.26 -17.16 4.99
N ARG A 195 -2.13 -16.51 6.15
CA ARG A 195 -1.48 -17.05 7.34
C ARG A 195 -2.50 -17.69 8.28
N GLY A 196 -2.47 -19.01 8.42
CA GLY A 196 -3.31 -19.74 9.38
C GLY A 196 -4.82 -19.45 9.19
N GLY A 197 -5.26 -19.23 7.95
CA GLY A 197 -6.66 -18.95 7.61
C GLY A 197 -7.11 -17.49 7.70
N ARG A 198 -6.21 -16.54 8.04
CA ARG A 198 -6.56 -15.10 8.13
C ARG A 198 -6.51 -14.33 6.81
N GLY A 199 -6.15 -14.96 5.68
CA GLY A 199 -6.03 -14.34 4.37
C GLY A 199 -4.98 -13.22 4.28
N TRP A 200 -4.40 -12.98 3.11
CA TRP A 200 -3.60 -11.80 2.82
C TRP A 200 -4.42 -10.80 2.00
N CYS A 201 -4.10 -9.51 2.10
CA CYS A 201 -4.65 -8.50 1.21
C CYS A 201 -3.78 -8.30 -0.04
N PHE A 202 -4.39 -7.70 -1.06
CA PHE A 202 -3.69 -7.07 -2.18
C PHE A 202 -3.87 -5.56 -2.09
N ASP A 203 -2.78 -4.83 -1.88
CA ASP A 203 -2.77 -3.36 -1.92
C ASP A 203 -2.75 -2.91 -3.39
N VAL A 204 -3.67 -2.03 -3.75
CA VAL A 204 -3.92 -1.57 -5.12
C VAL A 204 -3.47 -0.12 -5.23
N GLY A 205 -2.27 0.09 -5.76
CA GLY A 205 -1.75 1.41 -6.13
C GLY A 205 -1.93 1.66 -7.62
N VAL A 206 -2.85 2.55 -8.00
CA VAL A 206 -3.04 3.06 -9.37
C VAL A 206 -2.87 4.58 -9.37
N ASP A 207 -2.49 5.15 -10.50
CA ASP A 207 -2.23 6.58 -10.66
C ASP A 207 -3.09 7.17 -11.77
N VAL A 208 -4.29 7.65 -11.42
CA VAL A 208 -5.20 8.17 -12.45
C VAL A 208 -4.76 9.53 -13.00
N GLN A 209 -3.90 10.25 -12.28
CA GLN A 209 -3.36 11.52 -12.73
C GLN A 209 -2.32 11.33 -13.84
N ARG A 210 -1.44 10.34 -13.73
CA ARG A 210 -0.36 10.08 -14.71
C ARG A 210 -0.74 9.06 -15.77
N ASP A 211 -1.50 8.02 -15.41
CA ASP A 211 -1.81 6.89 -16.30
C ASP A 211 -3.23 6.97 -16.90
N GLY A 212 -3.97 8.03 -16.58
CA GLY A 212 -5.39 8.18 -16.93
C GLY A 212 -6.29 7.27 -16.09
N TYR A 213 -7.60 7.29 -16.34
CA TYR A 213 -8.58 6.56 -15.51
C TYR A 213 -8.75 5.08 -15.87
N GLY A 214 -8.18 4.63 -16.99
CA GLY A 214 -8.26 3.24 -17.47
C GLY A 214 -7.80 2.16 -16.46
N PRO A 215 -6.73 2.36 -15.67
CA PRO A 215 -6.32 1.43 -14.61
C PRO A 215 -7.42 1.11 -13.61
N MET A 216 -8.27 2.08 -13.23
CA MET A 216 -9.37 1.86 -12.28
C MET A 216 -10.41 0.88 -12.83
N GLU A 217 -10.80 1.04 -14.09
CA GLU A 217 -11.74 0.12 -14.75
C GLU A 217 -11.13 -1.27 -14.92
N ALA A 218 -9.84 -1.34 -15.27
CA ALA A 218 -9.14 -2.60 -15.45
C ALA A 218 -9.02 -3.39 -14.12
N VAL A 219 -8.72 -2.70 -13.02
CA VAL A 219 -8.74 -3.28 -11.67
C VAL A 219 -10.16 -3.74 -11.31
N GLY A 220 -11.19 -2.95 -11.63
CA GLY A 220 -12.58 -3.33 -11.38
C GLY A 220 -12.96 -4.66 -12.04
N ARG A 221 -12.64 -4.80 -13.33
CA ARG A 221 -12.83 -6.07 -14.06
C ARG A 221 -12.02 -7.21 -13.45
N LEU A 222 -10.77 -6.97 -13.06
CA LEU A 222 -9.93 -7.99 -12.43
C LEU A 222 -10.55 -8.48 -11.11
N ILE A 223 -11.01 -7.58 -10.25
CA ILE A 223 -11.68 -7.93 -8.98
C ILE A 223 -12.93 -8.75 -9.26
N GLU A 224 -13.78 -8.34 -10.21
CA GLU A 224 -14.95 -9.13 -10.62
C GLU A 224 -14.58 -10.56 -11.03
N ARG A 225 -13.52 -10.75 -11.83
CA ARG A 225 -13.03 -12.08 -12.22
C ARG A 225 -12.54 -12.91 -11.03
N VAL A 226 -11.84 -12.29 -10.08
CA VAL A 226 -11.46 -12.95 -8.83
C VAL A 226 -12.70 -13.41 -8.05
N ARG A 227 -13.71 -12.54 -7.92
CA ARG A 227 -14.98 -12.89 -7.26
C ARG A 227 -15.75 -13.98 -7.98
N GLU A 228 -15.79 -13.97 -9.31
CA GLU A 228 -16.39 -15.05 -10.11
C GLU A 228 -15.72 -16.39 -9.83
N ARG A 229 -14.38 -16.41 -9.81
CA ARG A 229 -13.60 -17.60 -9.49
C ARG A 229 -13.88 -18.08 -8.07
N GLU A 230 -13.88 -17.18 -7.09
CA GLU A 230 -14.19 -17.50 -5.69
C GLU A 230 -15.58 -18.14 -5.53
N ARG A 231 -16.60 -17.60 -6.21
CA ARG A 231 -17.94 -18.20 -6.24
C ARG A 231 -17.94 -19.61 -6.83
N ARG A 232 -17.25 -19.82 -7.96
CA ARG A 232 -17.13 -21.17 -8.58
C ARG A 232 -16.41 -22.17 -7.70
N GLU A 233 -15.45 -21.71 -6.91
CA GLU A 233 -14.68 -22.54 -5.97
C GLU A 233 -15.39 -22.72 -4.61
N GLY A 234 -16.61 -22.18 -4.44
CA GLY A 234 -17.39 -22.32 -3.21
C GLY A 234 -16.79 -21.57 -2.03
N VAL A 235 -16.03 -20.50 -2.27
CA VAL A 235 -15.47 -19.66 -1.20
C VAL A 235 -16.63 -18.95 -0.49
N GLY A 236 -16.74 -19.20 0.82
CA GLY A 236 -17.80 -18.61 1.64
C GLY A 236 -17.69 -17.10 1.76
N GLU A 237 -18.81 -16.46 2.10
CA GLU A 237 -18.88 -15.02 2.34
C GLU A 237 -17.85 -14.59 3.39
N GLY A 238 -17.20 -13.45 3.14
CA GLY A 238 -16.14 -12.91 4.01
C GLY A 238 -14.79 -13.65 3.95
N LYS A 239 -14.67 -14.76 3.19
CA LYS A 239 -13.43 -15.54 3.05
C LYS A 239 -12.68 -15.31 1.74
N GLY A 240 -13.11 -14.31 0.96
CA GLY A 240 -12.45 -13.92 -0.28
C GLY A 240 -11.17 -13.11 -0.05
N VAL A 241 -10.48 -12.81 -1.14
CA VAL A 241 -9.31 -11.92 -1.15
C VAL A 241 -9.73 -10.52 -0.71
N ARG A 242 -8.96 -9.90 0.18
CA ARG A 242 -9.13 -8.50 0.58
C ARG A 242 -8.35 -7.59 -0.36
N PHE A 243 -8.98 -6.52 -0.82
CA PHE A 243 -8.34 -5.50 -1.66
C PHE A 243 -8.27 -4.19 -0.88
N VAL A 244 -7.14 -3.51 -0.90
CA VAL A 244 -6.97 -2.20 -0.24
C VAL A 244 -6.58 -1.18 -1.29
N LEU A 245 -7.47 -0.24 -1.59
CA LEU A 245 -7.23 0.82 -2.55
C LEU A 245 -6.37 1.91 -1.90
N ASN A 246 -5.29 2.29 -2.57
CA ASN A 246 -4.35 3.28 -2.04
C ASN A 246 -4.69 4.68 -2.52
N HIS A 247 -4.36 5.67 -1.69
CA HIS A 247 -4.18 7.08 -2.07
C HIS A 247 -5.32 7.74 -2.85
N LEU A 248 -6.57 7.37 -2.61
CA LEU A 248 -7.73 7.87 -3.38
C LEU A 248 -7.59 7.62 -4.91
N ALA A 249 -6.85 6.58 -5.30
CA ALA A 249 -6.43 6.31 -6.67
C ALA A 249 -5.62 7.45 -7.33
N LYS A 250 -5.01 8.32 -6.52
CA LYS A 250 -4.22 9.49 -6.93
C LYS A 250 -4.99 10.42 -7.85
N HIS A 251 -6.23 10.73 -7.47
CA HIS A 251 -7.04 11.68 -8.21
C HIS A 251 -6.41 13.09 -8.11
N PRO A 252 -6.29 13.84 -9.23
CA PRO A 252 -5.73 15.18 -9.20
C PRO A 252 -6.57 16.12 -8.32
N LEU A 253 -5.89 17.02 -7.60
CA LEU A 253 -6.49 17.96 -6.65
C LEU A 253 -6.30 19.41 -7.10
N THR A 254 -7.36 20.21 -6.94
CA THR A 254 -7.33 21.66 -7.14
C THR A 254 -8.01 22.38 -5.97
N PRO A 255 -7.39 23.44 -5.40
CA PRO A 255 -8.03 24.21 -4.34
C PRO A 255 -9.04 25.23 -4.87
N SER A 256 -8.79 25.79 -6.06
CA SER A 256 -9.65 26.81 -6.67
C SER A 256 -9.62 26.74 -8.20
N PRO A 257 -10.75 26.40 -8.88
CA PRO A 257 -11.98 25.90 -8.27
C PRO A 257 -11.71 24.59 -7.51
N PRO A 258 -12.51 24.27 -6.47
CA PRO A 258 -12.41 23.01 -5.75
C PRO A 258 -12.46 21.81 -6.69
N THR A 259 -11.75 20.74 -6.34
CA THR A 259 -11.68 19.51 -7.12
C THR A 259 -13.06 19.04 -7.55
N THR A 260 -13.23 18.84 -8.86
CA THR A 260 -14.42 18.18 -9.41
C THR A 260 -14.09 16.70 -9.64
N PRO A 261 -14.76 15.76 -8.94
CA PRO A 261 -14.50 14.34 -9.13
C PRO A 261 -14.78 13.90 -10.57
N ASN A 262 -13.86 13.15 -11.17
CA ASN A 262 -14.01 12.64 -12.52
C ASN A 262 -15.13 11.56 -12.58
N PRO A 263 -16.03 11.58 -13.59
CA PRO A 263 -17.12 10.60 -13.71
C PRO A 263 -16.66 9.13 -13.79
N THR A 264 -15.55 8.85 -14.45
CA THR A 264 -14.99 7.49 -14.53
C THR A 264 -14.49 7.03 -13.16
N TRP A 265 -13.83 7.90 -12.41
CA TRP A 265 -13.42 7.61 -11.04
C TRP A 265 -14.62 7.39 -10.11
N LEU A 266 -15.65 8.24 -10.19
CA LEU A 266 -16.88 8.09 -9.42
C LEU A 266 -17.55 6.74 -9.69
N THR A 267 -17.68 6.37 -10.97
CA THR A 267 -18.29 5.12 -11.41
C THR A 267 -17.50 3.91 -10.92
N ALA A 268 -16.17 3.94 -11.07
CA ALA A 268 -15.31 2.85 -10.63
C ALA A 268 -15.40 2.62 -9.11
N LEU A 269 -15.35 3.68 -8.30
CA LEU A 269 -15.50 3.54 -6.84
C LEU A 269 -16.91 3.08 -6.43
N SER A 270 -17.94 3.55 -7.14
CA SER A 270 -19.32 3.12 -6.88
C SER A 270 -19.49 1.61 -7.13
N ALA A 271 -18.80 1.06 -8.12
CA ALA A 271 -18.81 -0.38 -8.41
C ALA A 271 -18.17 -1.23 -7.29
N PHE A 272 -17.28 -0.65 -6.47
CA PHE A 272 -16.67 -1.32 -5.31
C PHE A 272 -17.52 -1.29 -4.04
N LYS A 273 -18.55 -0.43 -4.00
CA LYS A 273 -19.43 -0.27 -2.84
C LYS A 273 -20.04 -1.58 -2.30
N PRO A 274 -20.58 -2.50 -3.12
CA PRO A 274 -21.24 -3.70 -2.61
C PRO A 274 -20.29 -4.77 -2.07
N ASP A 275 -18.98 -4.71 -2.35
CA ASP A 275 -18.02 -5.72 -1.91
C ASP A 275 -17.42 -5.33 -0.54
N PRO A 276 -17.73 -6.04 0.57
CA PRO A 276 -17.26 -5.69 1.90
C PRO A 276 -15.76 -5.95 2.12
N LEU A 277 -15.09 -6.63 1.19
CA LEU A 277 -13.68 -6.98 1.26
C LEU A 277 -12.78 -6.00 0.50
N ILE A 278 -13.32 -4.87 0.05
CA ILE A 278 -12.57 -3.77 -0.55
C ILE A 278 -12.48 -2.61 0.45
N PHE A 279 -11.28 -2.12 0.72
CA PHE A 279 -11.02 -1.04 1.67
C PHE A 279 -10.37 0.15 0.96
N MET A 280 -10.37 1.32 1.60
CA MET A 280 -9.75 2.53 1.07
C MET A 280 -8.79 3.15 2.09
N LYS A 281 -7.56 3.45 1.67
CA LYS A 281 -6.63 4.26 2.44
C LYS A 281 -6.86 5.74 2.19
N PHE A 282 -7.18 6.46 3.26
CA PHE A 282 -7.15 7.92 3.28
C PHE A 282 -5.69 8.36 3.49
N SER A 283 -4.97 8.54 2.38
CA SER A 283 -3.52 8.73 2.33
C SER A 283 -3.06 9.43 1.04
N GLY A 284 -1.79 9.83 0.95
CA GLY A 284 -1.09 10.11 -0.31
C GLY A 284 -1.58 11.32 -1.13
N ALA A 285 -2.25 12.30 -0.51
CA ALA A 285 -2.87 13.40 -1.25
C ALA A 285 -1.91 14.52 -1.67
N PHE A 286 -0.84 14.79 -0.91
CA PHE A 286 -0.05 16.02 -1.09
C PHE A 286 0.66 16.12 -2.44
N ASN A 287 1.06 14.99 -3.04
CA ASN A 287 1.72 15.01 -4.33
C ASN A 287 0.75 15.11 -5.52
N GLU A 288 -0.57 15.10 -5.27
CA GLU A 288 -1.58 15.03 -6.34
C GLU A 288 -2.23 16.39 -6.62
N PHE A 289 -1.77 17.45 -5.96
CA PHE A 289 -2.17 18.81 -6.31
C PHE A 289 -1.56 19.23 -7.67
N THR A 290 -2.39 19.80 -8.54
CA THR A 290 -1.94 20.32 -9.84
C THR A 290 -1.32 21.73 -9.74
N THR A 291 -1.41 22.31 -8.54
CA THR A 291 -0.75 23.55 -8.10
C THR A 291 0.16 23.22 -6.91
N PRO A 292 1.02 24.15 -6.43
CA PRO A 292 1.66 23.96 -5.14
C PRO A 292 0.63 23.60 -4.06
N THR A 293 0.96 22.60 -3.24
CA THR A 293 0.07 22.09 -2.20
C THR A 293 -0.21 23.19 -1.16
N PRO A 294 -1.49 23.48 -0.86
CA PRO A 294 -1.84 24.46 0.17
C PRO A 294 -1.30 24.06 1.54
N GLU A 295 -0.81 25.02 2.31
CA GLU A 295 -0.21 24.70 3.61
C GLU A 295 -1.20 24.67 4.79
N ASP A 296 -2.42 25.17 4.61
CA ASP A 296 -3.44 25.26 5.64
C ASP A 296 -4.54 24.21 5.46
N VAL A 297 -5.02 23.69 6.59
CA VAL A 297 -6.05 22.64 6.64
C VAL A 297 -7.36 23.05 5.94
N PRO A 298 -7.93 24.26 6.11
CA PRO A 298 -9.16 24.65 5.43
C PRO A 298 -9.09 24.59 3.90
N THR A 299 -7.99 25.07 3.31
CA THR A 299 -7.81 25.05 1.85
C THR A 299 -7.59 23.63 1.34
N LEU A 300 -6.81 22.80 2.07
CA LEU A 300 -6.65 21.38 1.76
C LEU A 300 -7.99 20.65 1.78
N LEU A 301 -8.81 20.87 2.81
CA LEU A 301 -10.14 20.27 2.91
C LEU A 301 -11.08 20.71 1.79
N THR A 302 -11.07 22.00 1.44
CA THR A 302 -11.85 22.52 0.32
C THR A 302 -11.55 21.75 -0.98
N ALA A 303 -10.27 21.42 -1.23
CA ALA A 303 -9.87 20.63 -2.39
C ALA A 303 -10.26 19.16 -2.28
N LEU A 304 -10.22 18.56 -1.09
CA LEU A 304 -10.38 17.11 -0.87
C LEU A 304 -11.84 16.69 -0.67
N GLU A 305 -12.65 17.51 -0.02
CA GLU A 305 -13.97 17.16 0.47
C GLU A 305 -14.90 16.52 -0.59
N PRO A 306 -14.95 16.99 -1.85
CA PRO A 306 -15.76 16.33 -2.88
C PRO A 306 -15.37 14.87 -3.15
N LEU A 307 -14.08 14.55 -3.11
CA LEU A 307 -13.59 13.17 -3.27
C LEU A 307 -13.86 12.34 -2.02
N LEU A 308 -13.63 12.93 -0.84
CA LEU A 308 -13.80 12.23 0.44
C LEU A 308 -15.27 11.88 0.69
N ASP A 309 -16.20 12.77 0.36
CA ASP A 309 -17.63 12.50 0.51
C ASP A 309 -18.07 11.30 -0.32
N HIS A 310 -17.57 11.19 -1.56
CA HIS A 310 -17.82 10.02 -2.40
C HIS A 310 -17.16 8.75 -1.87
N VAL A 311 -15.93 8.86 -1.35
CA VAL A 311 -15.20 7.74 -0.74
C VAL A 311 -15.92 7.22 0.50
N PHE A 312 -16.31 8.07 1.45
CA PHE A 312 -17.04 7.64 2.64
C PHE A 312 -18.43 7.10 2.30
N HIS A 313 -19.06 7.58 1.22
CA HIS A 313 -20.29 7.01 0.69
C HIS A 313 -20.10 5.59 0.11
N CYS A 314 -19.00 5.34 -0.60
CA CYS A 314 -18.72 4.05 -1.24
C CYS A 314 -18.12 3.02 -0.26
N PHE A 315 -17.37 3.47 0.73
CA PHE A 315 -16.63 2.63 1.68
C PHE A 315 -17.06 2.89 3.13
N PRO A 316 -18.36 2.80 3.47
CA PRO A 316 -18.79 3.01 4.84
C PRO A 316 -18.10 2.01 5.76
N ASN A 317 -17.51 2.51 6.85
CA ASN A 317 -16.72 1.72 7.81
C ASN A 317 -15.56 0.92 7.18
N ARG A 318 -15.03 1.35 6.03
CA ARG A 318 -13.94 0.69 5.29
C ARG A 318 -12.85 1.67 4.83
N VAL A 319 -12.85 2.89 5.36
CA VAL A 319 -11.79 3.89 5.16
C VAL A 319 -10.83 3.83 6.35
N MET A 320 -9.52 3.84 6.08
CA MET A 320 -8.46 3.80 7.11
C MET A 320 -7.41 4.89 6.88
N PHE A 321 -6.84 5.41 7.96
CA PHE A 321 -5.74 6.38 7.92
C PHE A 321 -4.46 5.73 7.40
N GLY A 322 -3.75 6.42 6.50
CA GLY A 322 -2.35 6.12 6.17
C GLY A 322 -1.62 7.42 5.91
N SER A 323 -0.41 7.59 6.46
CA SER A 323 0.32 8.84 6.28
C SER A 323 1.06 8.93 4.97
N ASP A 324 1.38 7.78 4.37
CA ASP A 324 2.27 7.68 3.21
C ASP A 324 3.68 8.22 3.51
N TRP A 325 4.16 8.10 4.76
CA TRP A 325 5.49 8.62 5.13
C TRP A 325 6.60 7.68 4.62
N PRO A 326 7.75 8.19 4.14
CA PRO A 326 8.13 9.60 4.01
C PRO A 326 7.70 10.23 2.67
N VAL A 327 6.95 9.50 1.83
CA VAL A 327 6.50 9.96 0.51
C VAL A 327 5.54 11.16 0.60
N CYS A 328 4.82 11.34 1.72
CA CYS A 328 4.06 12.56 2.01
C CYS A 328 4.91 13.84 1.99
N ASN A 329 6.24 13.72 2.03
CA ASN A 329 7.15 14.85 1.86
C ASN A 329 7.34 15.27 0.40
N VAL A 330 6.99 14.41 -0.56
CA VAL A 330 6.90 14.78 -1.98
C VAL A 330 5.65 15.63 -2.16
N GLY A 331 5.83 16.89 -2.56
CA GLY A 331 4.73 17.86 -2.67
C GLY A 331 4.16 18.35 -1.34
N GLY A 332 4.64 17.84 -0.20
CA GLY A 332 4.17 18.24 1.13
C GLY A 332 4.69 19.65 1.54
N PRO A 333 3.81 20.57 1.98
CA PRO A 333 4.16 21.98 2.15
C PRO A 333 4.85 22.34 3.48
N LYS A 334 4.94 21.41 4.44
CA LYS A 334 5.46 21.68 5.80
C LYS A 334 6.83 21.06 6.06
N GLY A 335 7.53 20.66 5.01
CA GLY A 335 8.84 19.99 5.10
C GLY A 335 8.77 18.62 5.80
N GLU A 336 9.92 17.94 5.89
CA GLU A 336 9.99 16.54 6.32
C GLU A 336 9.46 16.27 7.74
N ALA A 337 9.53 17.26 8.62
CA ALA A 337 9.06 17.15 10.00
C ALA A 337 7.56 17.51 10.18
N GLY A 338 6.97 18.27 9.26
CA GLY A 338 5.63 18.83 9.43
C GLY A 338 4.52 18.11 8.67
N ASN A 339 4.84 17.45 7.55
CA ASN A 339 3.82 16.92 6.64
C ASN A 339 2.98 15.78 7.24
N TRP A 340 3.58 14.89 8.05
CA TRP A 340 2.82 13.84 8.73
C TRP A 340 1.75 14.44 9.67
N THR A 341 2.15 15.43 10.46
CA THR A 341 1.27 16.13 11.40
C THR A 341 0.16 16.89 10.67
N LEU A 342 0.51 17.60 9.59
CA LEU A 342 -0.46 18.27 8.72
C LEU A 342 -1.49 17.28 8.17
N TRP A 343 -1.05 16.12 7.66
CA TRP A 343 -1.97 15.13 7.12
C TRP A 343 -2.93 14.59 8.17
N ARG A 344 -2.42 14.27 9.37
CA ARG A 344 -3.26 13.88 10.51
C ARG A 344 -4.29 14.96 10.84
N GLU A 345 -3.90 16.23 10.86
CA GLU A 345 -4.80 17.36 11.13
C GLU A 345 -5.88 17.52 10.05
N VAL A 346 -5.55 17.30 8.78
CA VAL A 346 -6.53 17.26 7.68
C VAL A 346 -7.56 16.16 7.90
N VAL A 347 -7.11 14.94 8.21
CA VAL A 347 -8.01 13.80 8.45
C VAL A 347 -8.91 14.07 9.66
N GLU A 348 -8.34 14.56 10.76
CA GLU A 348 -9.09 14.91 11.97
C GLU A 348 -10.15 15.98 11.70
N ALA A 349 -9.77 17.08 11.03
CA ALA A 349 -10.67 18.18 10.70
C ALA A 349 -11.79 17.76 9.74
N TYR A 350 -11.54 16.86 8.79
CA TYR A 350 -12.60 16.28 7.95
C TYR A 350 -13.61 15.50 8.82
N LEU A 351 -13.12 14.62 9.69
CA LEU A 351 -13.98 13.78 10.54
C LEU A 351 -14.80 14.61 11.53
N GLU A 352 -14.21 15.65 12.12
CA GLU A 352 -14.91 16.61 12.98
C GLU A 352 -15.93 17.44 12.21
N GLY A 353 -15.54 18.00 11.06
CA GLY A 353 -16.41 18.83 10.21
C GLY A 353 -17.64 18.08 9.70
N LYS A 354 -17.52 16.78 9.44
CA LYS A 354 -18.64 15.91 9.06
C LYS A 354 -19.45 15.37 10.23
N GLY A 355 -19.06 15.67 11.48
CA GLY A 355 -19.74 15.18 12.68
C GLY A 355 -19.75 13.65 12.79
N MET A 356 -18.67 13.00 12.34
CA MET A 356 -18.57 11.54 12.34
C MET A 356 -18.63 10.98 13.77
N SER A 357 -19.35 9.87 13.96
CA SER A 357 -19.47 9.23 15.27
C SER A 357 -18.11 8.75 15.81
N ALA A 358 -18.01 8.54 17.12
CA ALA A 358 -16.81 7.98 17.73
C ALA A 358 -16.41 6.63 17.12
N GLU A 359 -17.39 5.80 16.77
CA GLU A 359 -17.15 4.50 16.12
C GLU A 359 -16.53 4.65 14.72
N VAL A 360 -17.04 5.55 13.89
CA VAL A 360 -16.47 5.81 12.54
C VAL A 360 -15.06 6.39 12.67
N ARG A 361 -14.85 7.30 13.62
CA ARG A 361 -13.55 7.90 13.90
C ARG A 361 -12.53 6.85 14.34
N GLU A 362 -12.88 5.99 15.30
CA GLU A 362 -12.03 4.85 15.68
C GLU A 362 -11.79 3.88 14.51
N GLY A 363 -12.81 3.70 13.66
CA GLY A 363 -12.73 3.05 12.36
C GLY A 363 -11.54 3.54 11.54
N VAL A 364 -11.56 4.82 11.20
CA VAL A 364 -10.54 5.47 10.37
C VAL A 364 -9.17 5.42 11.03
N TRP A 365 -9.08 5.70 12.34
CA TRP A 365 -7.79 5.79 13.02
C TRP A 365 -7.11 4.45 13.25
N TRP A 366 -7.85 3.34 13.43
CA TRP A 366 -7.21 2.04 13.65
C TRP A 366 -8.05 0.80 13.33
N ARG A 367 -9.35 0.75 13.68
CA ARG A 367 -10.14 -0.51 13.60
C ARG A 367 -10.25 -1.06 12.18
N VAL A 368 -10.42 -0.19 11.20
CA VAL A 368 -10.57 -0.62 9.80
C VAL A 368 -9.28 -1.24 9.29
N ALA A 369 -8.12 -0.69 9.65
CA ALA A 369 -6.83 -1.26 9.27
C ALA A 369 -6.57 -2.61 9.97
N GLU A 370 -6.95 -2.76 11.24
CA GLU A 370 -6.91 -4.06 11.92
C GLU A 370 -7.73 -5.13 11.19
N VAL A 371 -8.95 -4.80 10.77
CA VAL A 371 -9.83 -5.71 10.02
C VAL A 371 -9.27 -6.01 8.63
N ALA A 372 -8.80 -5.00 7.90
CA ALA A 372 -8.30 -5.15 6.55
C ALA A 372 -7.01 -5.99 6.49
N TYR A 373 -6.11 -5.84 7.46
CA TYR A 373 -4.82 -6.52 7.49
C TYR A 373 -4.79 -7.74 8.43
N GLY A 374 -5.78 -7.93 9.30
CA GLY A 374 -5.83 -9.03 10.27
C GLY A 374 -4.74 -8.92 11.35
N VAL A 375 -4.54 -7.71 11.88
CA VAL A 375 -3.54 -7.39 12.92
C VAL A 375 -4.18 -6.94 14.23
N GLU A 376 -3.39 -6.92 15.30
CA GLU A 376 -3.79 -6.45 16.64
C GLU A 376 -2.90 -5.27 17.06
N VAL A 377 -3.49 -4.14 17.45
CA VAL A 377 -2.76 -2.88 17.65
C VAL A 377 -2.49 -2.53 19.10
#